data_AF-A0A1Q6UJR2-F1
#
_entry.id   AF-A0A1Q6UJR2-F1
#
_cell.length_a   1.000
_cell.length_b   1.000
_cell.length_c   1.000
_cell.angle_alpha   90.00
_cell.angle_beta   90.00
_cell.angle_gamma   90.00
#
_symmetry.space_group_name_H-M   'P 1'
#
loop_
_entity.id
_entity.type
_entity.pdbx_description
1 polymer ?
#
loop_
_entity_poly.entity_id
_entity_poly.type
_entity_poly.pdbx_seq_one_letter_code
_entity_poly.pdbx_strand_id
1 'polypeptide(L)'
;MRKFGSESAPLPPARGFLFFLSFPKTPEIPAGRQIMRFADTGGWTLDANAFSDSADALREAEIGNGRPDIGMRDGMKGGSLFLNGYNGADKAVFSAAGTYSNAETGKVVFNSVSFYRGTIVFDLAEEKKPEDFTQINGTVTKSSESSELSVEINVSAYDPQGRLESSGDDEWSADLLSFATEGSNVSADDFSVKLQDGIIGKIMISKLNGISAVSANLSPVPEPSGIAATLGLAALAFAARKRREK
;
A
#
# COMPACT_ATOMS: atom_id res chain seq x y z
N MET A 1 -32.07 40.29 -40.93
CA MET A 1 -30.87 39.59 -40.41
C MET A 1 -31.01 39.44 -38.89
N ARG A 2 -31.30 38.23 -38.38
CA ARG A 2 -31.28 37.95 -36.93
C ARG A 2 -29.94 37.29 -36.60
N LYS A 3 -29.15 37.90 -35.71
CA LYS A 3 -27.96 37.28 -35.12
C LYS A 3 -28.43 36.22 -34.12
N PHE A 4 -28.12 34.96 -34.36
CA PHE A 4 -28.18 33.92 -33.33
C PHE A 4 -26.88 33.99 -32.54
N GLY A 5 -26.97 34.38 -31.26
CA GLY A 5 -25.89 34.20 -30.30
C GLY A 5 -25.87 32.74 -29.86
N SER A 6 -24.74 32.06 -30.04
CA SER A 6 -24.50 30.74 -29.47
C SER A 6 -24.12 30.91 -28.00
N GLU A 7 -25.11 30.77 -27.12
CA GLU A 7 -24.88 30.62 -25.69
C GLU A 7 -24.35 29.20 -25.45
N SER A 8 -23.09 29.09 -25.04
CA SER A 8 -22.47 27.80 -24.70
C SER A 8 -23.11 27.29 -23.42
N ALA A 9 -23.92 26.25 -23.52
CA ALA A 9 -24.44 25.55 -22.36
C ALA A 9 -23.27 24.97 -21.52
N PRO A 10 -23.32 25.07 -20.18
CA PRO A 10 -22.31 24.46 -19.34
C PRO A 10 -22.32 22.93 -19.53
N LEU A 11 -21.12 22.35 -19.68
CA LEU A 11 -20.93 20.91 -19.77
C LEU A 11 -21.56 20.22 -18.54
N PRO A 12 -22.28 19.10 -18.73
CA PRO A 12 -22.82 18.35 -17.60
C PRO A 12 -21.68 17.88 -16.68
N PRO A 13 -21.91 17.83 -15.35
CA PRO A 13 -20.90 17.32 -14.43
C PRO A 13 -20.53 15.89 -14.82
N ALA A 14 -19.22 15.60 -14.82
CA ALA A 14 -18.69 14.29 -15.15
C ALA A 14 -19.41 13.21 -14.34
N ARG A 15 -20.13 12.32 -15.04
CA ARG A 15 -20.79 11.17 -14.42
C ARG A 15 -19.69 10.22 -13.95
N GLY A 16 -19.60 10.04 -12.65
CA GLY A 16 -18.68 9.07 -12.06
C GLY A 16 -19.02 7.66 -12.52
N PHE A 17 -18.00 6.86 -12.79
CA PHE A 17 -18.16 5.43 -12.96
C PHE A 17 -18.00 4.76 -11.60
N LEU A 18 -19.05 4.05 -11.15
CA LEU A 18 -18.99 3.16 -10.00
C LEU A 18 -18.72 1.75 -10.56
N PHE A 19 -17.53 1.22 -10.28
CA PHE A 19 -17.17 -0.14 -10.68
C PHE A 19 -17.40 -1.07 -9.49
N PHE A 20 -18.40 -1.95 -9.59
CA PHE A 20 -18.50 -3.12 -8.72
C PHE A 20 -17.74 -4.27 -9.37
N LEU A 21 -16.53 -4.52 -8.90
CA LEU A 21 -15.71 -5.64 -9.36
C LEU A 21 -15.80 -6.76 -8.33
N SER A 22 -16.61 -7.78 -8.62
CA SER A 22 -16.71 -8.99 -7.81
C SER A 22 -16.11 -10.15 -8.61
N PHE A 23 -14.97 -10.67 -8.15
CA PHE A 23 -14.30 -11.78 -8.80
C PHE A 23 -14.31 -13.02 -7.89
N PRO A 24 -14.77 -14.18 -8.38
CA PRO A 24 -14.72 -15.41 -7.60
C PRO A 24 -13.26 -15.85 -7.40
N LYS A 25 -12.84 -16.04 -6.14
CA LYS A 25 -11.59 -16.73 -5.79
C LYS A 25 -11.75 -18.23 -6.10
N THR A 26 -11.21 -18.72 -7.21
CA THR A 26 -11.04 -20.17 -7.41
C THR A 26 -10.00 -20.70 -6.43
N PRO A 27 -10.18 -21.91 -5.84
CA PRO A 27 -9.37 -22.33 -4.70
C PRO A 27 -7.89 -22.57 -5.01
N GLU A 28 -7.52 -22.85 -6.26
CA GLU A 28 -6.14 -23.19 -6.61
C GLU A 28 -5.85 -22.71 -8.04
N ILE A 29 -5.07 -21.62 -8.18
CA ILE A 29 -3.97 -21.40 -9.15
C ILE A 29 -3.47 -19.94 -9.03
N PRO A 30 -2.14 -19.73 -8.93
CA PRO A 30 -1.48 -18.43 -9.07
C PRO A 30 -1.43 -18.01 -10.56
N ALA A 31 -2.52 -17.49 -11.12
CA ALA A 31 -2.55 -16.83 -12.43
C ALA A 31 -3.87 -16.08 -12.61
N GLY A 32 -3.87 -14.82 -12.18
CA GLY A 32 -4.99 -13.90 -12.37
C GLY A 32 -4.85 -12.62 -11.55
N ARG A 33 -3.62 -12.13 -11.33
CA ARG A 33 -3.38 -10.79 -10.78
C ARG A 33 -4.04 -9.80 -11.75
N GLN A 34 -5.17 -9.22 -11.35
CA GLN A 34 -5.87 -8.25 -12.20
C GLN A 34 -5.40 -6.86 -11.83
N ILE A 35 -4.78 -6.21 -12.81
CA ILE A 35 -4.27 -4.86 -12.61
C ILE A 35 -5.10 -3.91 -13.46
N MET A 36 -5.79 -2.98 -12.79
CA MET A 36 -6.48 -1.88 -13.44
C MET A 36 -5.51 -0.69 -13.53
N ARG A 37 -5.20 -0.27 -14.76
CA ARG A 37 -4.26 0.83 -15.01
C ARG A 37 -4.99 2.04 -15.58
N PHE A 38 -4.85 3.15 -14.90
CA PHE A 38 -5.28 4.46 -15.36
C PHE A 38 -4.05 5.18 -15.92
N ALA A 39 -3.78 4.95 -17.20
CA ALA A 39 -2.73 5.63 -17.94
C ALA A 39 -3.23 6.99 -18.49
N ASP A 40 -2.30 7.87 -18.83
CA ASP A 40 -2.60 9.11 -19.54
C ASP A 40 -3.16 8.77 -20.93
N THR A 41 -4.23 9.45 -21.34
CA THR A 41 -4.80 9.21 -22.68
C THR A 41 -3.95 9.81 -23.80
N GLY A 42 -2.94 10.62 -23.49
CA GLY A 42 -2.07 11.27 -24.47
C GLY A 42 -2.81 12.26 -25.36
N GLY A 43 -3.97 12.76 -24.91
CA GLY A 43 -4.87 13.60 -25.71
C GLY A 43 -5.62 12.84 -26.81
N TRP A 44 -5.70 11.50 -26.72
CA TRP A 44 -6.43 10.70 -27.70
C TRP A 44 -7.92 11.07 -27.72
N THR A 45 -8.46 11.35 -28.91
CA THR A 45 -9.87 11.71 -29.10
C THR A 45 -10.50 10.71 -30.06
N LEU A 46 -11.52 9.99 -29.61
CA LEU A 46 -12.41 9.24 -30.50
C LEU A 46 -13.52 10.19 -30.93
N ASP A 47 -13.26 10.90 -32.02
CA ASP A 47 -14.12 11.61 -32.99
C ASP A 47 -15.28 12.51 -32.50
N ALA A 48 -15.66 12.49 -31.23
CA ALA A 48 -16.67 13.35 -30.59
C ALA A 48 -16.73 13.22 -29.04
N ASN A 49 -15.98 12.31 -28.41
CA ASN A 49 -15.95 12.16 -26.95
C ASN A 49 -14.53 12.44 -26.44
N ALA A 50 -14.28 13.66 -25.95
CA ALA A 50 -13.04 13.98 -25.27
C ALA A 50 -12.90 13.10 -24.02
N PHE A 51 -11.91 12.20 -24.00
CA PHE A 51 -11.56 11.50 -22.78
C PHE A 51 -10.99 12.51 -21.80
N SER A 52 -11.49 12.50 -20.56
CA SER A 52 -11.01 13.40 -19.53
C SER A 52 -9.90 12.70 -18.77
N ASP A 53 -8.68 13.21 -18.87
CA ASP A 53 -7.60 12.98 -17.91
C ASP A 53 -7.88 13.72 -16.59
N SER A 54 -9.10 13.57 -16.07
CA SER A 54 -9.47 14.14 -14.77
C SER A 54 -8.61 13.51 -13.69
N ALA A 55 -8.06 14.37 -12.82
CA ALA A 55 -7.39 13.91 -11.61
C ALA A 55 -8.32 13.11 -10.70
N ASP A 56 -9.64 13.34 -10.76
CA ASP A 56 -10.65 12.78 -9.87
C ASP A 56 -11.47 11.64 -10.52
N ALA A 57 -10.92 10.98 -11.54
CA ALA A 57 -11.67 10.01 -12.33
C ALA A 57 -12.10 8.76 -11.53
N LEU A 58 -11.27 8.29 -10.59
CA LEU A 58 -11.58 7.13 -9.73
C LEU A 58 -12.31 7.58 -8.46
N ARG A 59 -13.56 8.03 -8.59
CA ARG A 59 -14.30 8.58 -7.45
C ARG A 59 -14.38 7.63 -6.26
N GLU A 60 -14.92 6.45 -6.43
CA GLU A 60 -15.09 5.49 -5.33
C GLU A 60 -14.69 4.10 -5.80
N ALA A 61 -13.96 3.40 -4.92
CA ALA A 61 -13.58 2.01 -5.10
C ALA A 61 -13.99 1.22 -3.85
N GLU A 62 -14.85 0.22 -4.03
CA GLU A 62 -15.21 -0.73 -2.98
C GLU A 62 -14.72 -2.12 -3.35
N ILE A 63 -14.02 -2.76 -2.42
CA ILE A 63 -13.51 -4.12 -2.57
C ILE A 63 -14.13 -4.97 -1.47
N GLY A 64 -15.09 -5.81 -1.85
CA GLY A 64 -15.72 -6.78 -0.95
C GLY A 64 -15.20 -8.21 -1.11
N ASN A 65 -14.72 -8.54 -2.31
CA ASN A 65 -14.14 -9.84 -2.64
C ASN A 65 -13.18 -9.72 -3.86
N GLY A 66 -11.96 -10.23 -3.72
CA GLY A 66 -10.95 -10.28 -4.78
C GLY A 66 -9.67 -9.52 -4.43
N ARG A 67 -8.79 -9.40 -5.43
CA ARG A 67 -7.52 -8.66 -5.36
C ARG A 67 -7.32 -7.81 -6.61
N PRO A 68 -7.95 -6.63 -6.72
CA PRO A 68 -7.57 -5.65 -7.72
C PRO A 68 -6.28 -4.93 -7.31
N ASP A 69 -5.37 -4.81 -8.27
CA ASP A 69 -4.21 -3.95 -8.14
C ASP A 69 -4.43 -2.71 -9.00
N ILE A 70 -4.16 -1.53 -8.44
CA ILE A 70 -4.50 -0.27 -9.09
C ILE A 70 -3.24 0.50 -9.41
N GLY A 71 -3.04 0.79 -10.70
CA GLY A 71 -2.03 1.72 -11.18
C GLY A 71 -2.65 3.07 -11.52
N MET A 72 -2.22 4.13 -10.85
CA MET A 72 -2.65 5.51 -11.11
C MET A 72 -1.54 6.32 -11.77
N ARG A 73 -1.85 7.01 -12.86
CA ARG A 73 -0.93 8.01 -13.43
C ARG A 73 -0.68 9.14 -12.46
N ASP A 74 0.43 9.82 -12.66
CA ASP A 74 0.80 10.96 -11.85
C ASP A 74 -0.28 12.05 -11.88
N GLY A 75 -0.51 12.67 -10.72
CA GLY A 75 -1.57 13.66 -10.50
C GLY A 75 -3.01 13.09 -10.40
N MET A 76 -3.23 11.79 -10.64
CA MET A 76 -4.53 11.16 -10.40
C MET A 76 -4.72 10.83 -8.92
N LYS A 77 -5.96 10.96 -8.44
CA LYS A 77 -6.40 10.55 -7.11
C LYS A 77 -7.78 9.91 -7.17
N GLY A 78 -7.99 8.93 -6.31
CA GLY A 78 -9.31 8.42 -6.00
C GLY A 78 -10.02 9.26 -4.93
N GLY A 79 -11.35 9.17 -4.87
CA GLY A 79 -12.13 9.75 -3.77
C GLY A 79 -12.05 8.86 -2.53
N SER A 80 -12.87 7.82 -2.43
CA SER A 80 -12.88 6.88 -1.30
C SER A 80 -12.48 5.46 -1.73
N LEU A 81 -11.66 4.81 -0.90
CA LEU A 81 -11.43 3.37 -0.96
C LEU A 81 -12.11 2.71 0.25
N PHE A 82 -12.97 1.72 0.01
CA PHE A 82 -13.62 0.94 1.06
C PHE A 82 -13.26 -0.54 0.95
N LEU A 83 -12.69 -1.09 2.03
CA LEU A 83 -12.37 -2.51 2.14
C LEU A 83 -13.38 -3.22 3.05
N ASN A 84 -14.15 -4.15 2.46
CA ASN A 84 -15.28 -4.78 3.13
C ASN A 84 -15.30 -6.30 2.90
N GLY A 85 -14.23 -6.97 3.33
CA GLY A 85 -14.05 -8.40 3.19
C GLY A 85 -15.09 -9.21 3.95
N TYR A 86 -15.94 -9.92 3.22
CA TYR A 86 -16.91 -10.83 3.81
C TYR A 86 -16.21 -12.05 4.43
N ASN A 87 -16.41 -12.30 5.73
CA ASN A 87 -15.79 -13.41 6.48
C ASN A 87 -14.26 -13.38 6.64
N GLY A 88 -13.57 -12.27 6.33
CA GLY A 88 -12.13 -12.17 6.58
C GLY A 88 -11.43 -11.05 5.82
N ALA A 89 -10.33 -10.54 6.38
CA ALA A 89 -9.48 -9.54 5.74
C ALA A 89 -8.85 -10.05 4.42
N ASP A 90 -8.65 -11.36 4.27
CA ASP A 90 -8.09 -12.00 3.08
C ASP A 90 -9.04 -12.02 1.87
N LYS A 91 -10.29 -11.60 2.04
CA LYS A 91 -11.27 -11.53 0.96
C LYS A 91 -11.25 -10.20 0.22
N ALA A 92 -10.99 -9.09 0.91
CA ALA A 92 -10.89 -7.78 0.29
C ALA A 92 -9.44 -7.33 0.26
N VAL A 93 -8.74 -7.67 -0.82
CA VAL A 93 -7.31 -7.39 -0.97
C VAL A 93 -7.10 -6.28 -1.97
N PHE A 94 -6.20 -5.35 -1.65
CA PHE A 94 -5.84 -4.22 -2.51
C PHE A 94 -4.31 -4.14 -2.62
N SER A 95 -3.79 -3.80 -3.79
CA SER A 95 -2.36 -3.49 -3.99
C SER A 95 -2.21 -2.25 -4.85
N ALA A 96 -1.16 -1.47 -4.62
CA ALA A 96 -0.72 -0.54 -5.64
C ALA A 96 -0.09 -1.32 -6.81
N ALA A 97 -0.05 -0.68 -7.97
CA ALA A 97 0.69 -1.17 -9.12
C ALA A 97 1.20 0.02 -9.94
N GLY A 98 2.13 -0.24 -10.85
CA GLY A 98 2.60 0.76 -11.77
C GLY A 98 1.64 0.98 -12.95
N THR A 99 1.78 2.12 -13.61
CA THR A 99 0.93 2.50 -14.75
C THR A 99 1.31 1.85 -16.07
N TYR A 100 2.48 1.22 -16.14
CA TYR A 100 2.99 0.57 -17.34
C TYR A 100 2.84 -0.96 -17.22
N SER A 101 2.81 -1.65 -18.36
CA SER A 101 2.52 -3.09 -18.44
C SER A 101 3.51 -3.99 -17.69
N ASN A 102 4.72 -3.50 -17.44
CA ASN A 102 5.78 -4.19 -16.69
C ASN A 102 6.10 -3.54 -15.33
N ALA A 103 5.38 -2.47 -14.96
CA ALA A 103 5.56 -1.81 -13.68
C ALA A 103 4.66 -2.52 -12.65
N GLU A 104 5.29 -3.35 -11.83
CA GLU A 104 4.60 -4.17 -10.83
C GLU A 104 4.31 -3.41 -9.54
N THR A 105 5.15 -2.44 -9.21
CA THR A 105 5.06 -1.56 -8.04
C THR A 105 4.58 -0.16 -8.44
N GLY A 106 3.95 0.56 -7.52
CA GLY A 106 3.56 1.94 -7.78
C GLY A 106 2.97 2.70 -6.61
N LYS A 107 2.51 3.91 -6.92
CA LYS A 107 1.86 4.80 -5.96
C LYS A 107 0.39 4.95 -6.30
N VAL A 108 -0.46 4.83 -5.29
CA VAL A 108 -1.87 5.23 -5.38
C VAL A 108 -2.15 6.39 -4.45
N VAL A 109 -3.16 7.19 -4.81
CA VAL A 109 -3.63 8.30 -3.99
C VAL A 109 -5.14 8.18 -3.84
N PHE A 110 -5.65 8.24 -2.61
CA PHE A 110 -7.09 8.36 -2.32
C PHE A 110 -7.34 9.56 -1.40
N ASN A 111 -8.54 10.14 -1.40
CA ASN A 111 -8.90 11.18 -0.43
C ASN A 111 -9.27 10.57 0.93
N SER A 112 -9.87 9.39 0.97
CA SER A 112 -10.15 8.68 2.22
C SER A 112 -10.08 7.17 2.04
N VAL A 113 -9.81 6.48 3.14
CA VAL A 113 -9.91 5.02 3.25
C VAL A 113 -10.81 4.69 4.41
N SER A 114 -11.70 3.72 4.23
CA SER A 114 -12.39 3.08 5.34
C SER A 114 -12.35 1.56 5.22
N PHE A 115 -12.48 0.86 6.34
CA PHE A 115 -12.46 -0.60 6.32
C PHE A 115 -13.31 -1.23 7.43
N TYR A 116 -14.02 -2.28 7.05
CA TYR A 116 -14.49 -3.29 8.00
C TYR A 116 -13.49 -4.44 8.09
N ARG A 117 -13.15 -5.06 6.96
CA ARG A 117 -12.12 -6.09 6.88
C ARG A 117 -11.36 -5.96 5.57
N GLY A 118 -10.05 -5.99 5.57
CA GLY A 118 -9.30 -5.94 4.32
C GLY A 118 -7.81 -6.18 4.48
N THR A 119 -7.15 -6.42 3.35
CA THR A 119 -5.69 -6.55 3.26
C THR A 119 -5.17 -5.52 2.26
N ILE A 120 -4.13 -4.78 2.62
CA ILE A 120 -3.34 -3.99 1.67
C ILE A 120 -2.00 -4.70 1.50
N VAL A 121 -1.65 -5.00 0.25
CA VAL A 121 -0.39 -5.63 -0.14
C VAL A 121 0.58 -4.54 -0.58
N PHE A 122 1.83 -4.65 -0.12
CA PHE A 122 2.93 -3.78 -0.51
C PHE A 122 4.06 -4.63 -1.09
N ASP A 123 4.31 -4.45 -2.39
CA ASP A 123 5.47 -5.02 -3.07
C ASP A 123 6.70 -4.11 -2.82
N LEU A 124 7.70 -4.63 -2.09
CA LEU A 124 8.96 -3.95 -1.81
C LEU A 124 10.12 -4.75 -2.41
N ALA A 125 11.13 -4.05 -2.92
CA ALA A 125 12.40 -4.65 -3.29
C ALA A 125 13.51 -3.60 -3.25
N GLU A 126 14.75 -4.03 -3.04
CA GLU A 126 15.91 -3.14 -2.98
C GLU A 126 16.07 -2.36 -4.30
N GLU A 127 15.98 -3.08 -5.43
CA GLU A 127 16.22 -2.54 -6.77
C GLU A 127 14.97 -1.98 -7.47
N LYS A 128 13.75 -2.31 -7.00
CA LYS A 128 12.51 -1.82 -7.63
C LYS A 128 12.12 -0.47 -7.05
N LYS A 129 12.33 0.60 -7.83
CA LYS A 129 11.89 1.97 -7.49
C LYS A 129 10.88 2.49 -8.53
N PRO A 130 9.77 3.13 -8.12
CA PRO A 130 9.32 3.27 -6.72
C PRO A 130 8.85 1.93 -6.12
N GLU A 131 8.97 1.80 -4.80
CA GLU A 131 8.29 0.76 -4.02
C GLU A 131 6.79 1.07 -3.93
N ASP A 132 5.97 0.10 -3.54
CA ASP A 132 4.55 0.36 -3.32
C ASP A 132 4.31 1.39 -2.23
N PHE A 133 3.47 2.39 -2.52
CA PHE A 133 3.06 3.40 -1.55
C PHE A 133 1.60 3.80 -1.71
N THR A 134 0.87 3.90 -0.59
CA THR A 134 -0.52 4.36 -0.56
C THR A 134 -0.63 5.69 0.16
N GLN A 135 -0.89 6.77 -0.59
CA GLN A 135 -1.16 8.07 0.00
C GLN A 135 -2.66 8.26 0.22
N ILE A 136 -3.06 8.60 1.44
CA ILE A 136 -4.40 9.07 1.76
C ILE A 136 -4.33 10.57 2.09
N ASN A 137 -4.97 11.41 1.30
CA ASN A 137 -4.94 12.87 1.53
C ASN A 137 -5.76 13.30 2.76
N GLY A 138 -6.77 12.50 3.11
CA GLY A 138 -7.64 12.70 4.26
C GLY A 138 -7.53 11.56 5.25
N THR A 139 -8.67 11.04 5.72
CA THR A 139 -8.71 10.17 6.89
C THR A 139 -8.69 8.68 6.54
N VAL A 140 -8.18 7.89 7.49
CA VAL A 140 -8.33 6.43 7.54
C VAL A 140 -9.30 6.10 8.68
N THR A 141 -10.37 5.36 8.35
CA THR A 141 -11.45 5.10 9.31
C THR A 141 -11.78 3.62 9.42
N LYS A 142 -11.63 3.03 10.61
CA LYS A 142 -12.17 1.70 10.92
C LYS A 142 -13.68 1.80 11.16
N SER A 143 -14.45 0.92 10.51
CA SER A 143 -15.92 0.92 10.58
C SER A 143 -16.48 0.42 11.92
N SER A 144 -15.68 -0.33 12.69
CA SER A 144 -16.05 -0.85 14.03
C SER A 144 -14.79 -1.21 14.83
N GLU A 145 -14.93 -1.50 16.12
CA GLU A 145 -13.83 -2.06 16.93
C GLU A 145 -13.44 -3.49 16.55
N SER A 146 -14.33 -4.22 15.87
CA SER A 146 -14.03 -5.55 15.30
C SER A 146 -13.42 -5.49 13.91
N SER A 147 -13.14 -4.28 13.41
CA SER A 147 -12.55 -4.11 12.10
C SER A 147 -11.12 -4.66 12.07
N GLU A 148 -10.73 -5.24 10.95
CA GLU A 148 -9.42 -5.88 10.77
C GLU A 148 -8.78 -5.35 9.49
N LEU A 149 -7.62 -4.71 9.62
CA LEU A 149 -6.78 -4.36 8.49
C LEU A 149 -5.49 -5.16 8.55
N SER A 150 -5.25 -5.97 7.54
CA SER A 150 -3.96 -6.64 7.34
C SER A 150 -3.08 -5.84 6.39
N VAL A 151 -1.80 -5.76 6.72
CA VAL A 151 -0.73 -5.29 5.85
C VAL A 151 0.10 -6.50 5.47
N GLU A 152 0.11 -6.83 4.19
CA GLU A 152 0.92 -7.92 3.67
C GLU A 152 2.12 -7.32 2.93
N ILE A 153 3.32 -7.66 3.37
CA ILE A 153 4.55 -7.12 2.80
C ILE A 153 5.20 -8.23 1.98
N ASN A 154 5.20 -8.03 0.66
CA ASN A 154 5.84 -8.91 -0.29
C ASN A 154 7.26 -8.40 -0.57
N VAL A 155 8.22 -8.99 0.13
CA VAL A 155 9.65 -8.65 0.06
C VAL A 155 10.46 -9.91 0.32
N SER A 156 11.54 -10.12 -0.44
CA SER A 156 12.40 -11.29 -0.23
C SER A 156 13.36 -11.04 0.93
N ALA A 157 13.83 -12.10 1.60
CA ALA A 157 14.86 -11.97 2.65
C ALA A 157 16.18 -11.36 2.16
N TYR A 158 16.44 -11.44 0.86
CA TYR A 158 17.63 -10.85 0.25
C TYR A 158 17.55 -9.31 0.23
N ASP A 159 16.37 -8.73 0.01
CA ASP A 159 16.24 -7.26 -0.14
C ASP A 159 16.59 -6.50 1.15
N PRO A 160 16.08 -6.85 2.36
CA PRO A 160 16.54 -6.24 3.59
C PRO A 160 18.01 -6.54 3.87
N GLN A 161 18.51 -7.73 3.55
CA GLN A 161 19.92 -8.06 3.78
C GLN A 161 20.85 -7.14 2.98
N GLY A 162 20.67 -7.04 1.66
CA GLY A 162 21.50 -6.18 0.81
C GLY A 162 21.42 -4.71 1.20
N ARG A 163 20.20 -4.24 1.55
CA ARG A 163 19.99 -2.86 2.01
C ARG A 163 20.65 -2.56 3.35
N LEU A 164 20.65 -3.50 4.28
CA LEU A 164 21.27 -3.31 5.61
C LEU A 164 22.79 -3.43 5.55
N GLU A 165 23.32 -4.33 4.73
CA GLU A 165 24.75 -4.43 4.47
C GLU A 165 25.30 -3.14 3.82
N SER A 166 24.54 -2.50 2.93
CA SER A 166 24.95 -1.26 2.26
C SER A 166 24.79 0.00 3.12
N SER A 167 23.75 0.06 3.96
CA SER A 167 23.49 1.21 4.85
C SER A 167 24.28 1.16 6.16
N GLY A 168 24.55 -0.04 6.69
CA GLY A 168 25.06 -0.26 8.03
C GLY A 168 24.00 -0.14 9.13
N ASP A 169 22.72 -0.05 8.77
CA ASP A 169 21.60 -0.02 9.72
C ASP A 169 21.20 -1.45 10.15
N ASP A 170 20.50 -1.56 11.29
CA ASP A 170 20.01 -2.84 11.82
C ASP A 170 18.61 -3.23 11.28
N GLU A 171 17.81 -2.24 10.86
CA GLU A 171 16.45 -2.43 10.34
C GLU A 171 16.20 -1.52 9.12
N TRP A 172 15.55 -2.05 8.09
CA TRP A 172 15.09 -1.27 6.94
C TRP A 172 13.70 -0.72 7.24
N SER A 173 13.58 0.61 7.38
CA SER A 173 12.28 1.31 7.44
C SER A 173 11.74 1.55 6.03
N ALA A 174 10.66 0.85 5.66
CA ALA A 174 9.92 1.04 4.43
C ALA A 174 8.63 1.85 4.69
N ASP A 175 8.42 2.93 3.93
CA ASP A 175 7.20 3.74 4.03
C ASP A 175 6.07 3.08 3.24
N LEU A 176 4.93 2.84 3.90
CA LEU A 176 3.81 2.10 3.30
C LEU A 176 2.60 2.99 3.05
N LEU A 177 2.18 3.75 4.06
CA LEU A 177 1.01 4.62 3.98
C LEU A 177 1.25 5.99 4.59
N SER A 178 0.52 7.00 4.11
CA SER A 178 0.35 8.26 4.83
C SER A 178 -1.11 8.69 4.87
N PHE A 179 -1.53 9.32 5.96
CA PHE A 179 -2.90 9.82 6.13
C PHE A 179 -2.98 11.01 7.09
N ALA A 180 -4.08 11.77 7.03
CA ALA A 180 -4.35 12.85 7.97
C ALA A 180 -4.56 12.30 9.39
N THR A 181 -3.80 12.80 10.35
CA THR A 181 -3.87 12.37 11.75
C THR A 181 -5.21 12.77 12.37
N GLU A 182 -5.66 14.00 12.10
CA GLU A 182 -6.94 14.48 12.60
C GLU A 182 -8.10 13.80 11.86
N GLY A 183 -9.09 13.33 12.61
CA GLY A 183 -10.27 12.63 12.08
C GLY A 183 -10.08 11.15 11.78
N SER A 184 -8.85 10.64 11.77
CA SER A 184 -8.57 9.20 11.67
C SER A 184 -8.73 8.51 13.02
N ASN A 185 -9.25 7.28 13.03
CA ASN A 185 -9.51 6.51 14.26
C ASN A 185 -8.73 5.18 14.30
N VAL A 186 -7.52 5.17 13.73
CA VAL A 186 -6.64 4.01 13.67
C VAL A 186 -5.34 4.24 14.44
N SER A 187 -4.76 3.14 14.92
CA SER A 187 -3.51 3.04 15.67
C SER A 187 -2.70 1.86 15.15
N ALA A 188 -1.44 1.72 15.57
CA ALA A 188 -0.56 0.63 15.09
C ALA A 188 -1.15 -0.77 15.39
N ASP A 189 -1.87 -0.91 16.50
CA ASP A 189 -2.49 -2.18 16.93
C ASP A 189 -3.69 -2.59 16.07
N ASP A 190 -4.26 -1.67 15.28
CA ASP A 190 -5.34 -1.96 14.33
C ASP A 190 -4.81 -2.63 13.05
N PHE A 191 -3.48 -2.73 12.88
CA PHE A 191 -2.82 -3.36 11.74
C PHE A 191 -2.26 -4.73 12.14
N SER A 192 -2.72 -5.77 11.47
CA SER A 192 -2.05 -7.08 11.48
C SER A 192 -1.01 -7.11 10.38
N VAL A 193 0.14 -7.75 10.62
CA VAL A 193 1.24 -7.80 9.64
C VAL A 193 1.44 -9.23 9.16
N LYS A 194 1.54 -9.40 7.84
CA LYS A 194 1.92 -10.67 7.20
C LYS A 194 3.24 -10.45 6.47
N LEU A 195 4.23 -11.27 6.81
CA LEU A 195 5.59 -11.21 6.29
C LEU A 195 5.92 -12.54 5.63
N GLN A 196 6.86 -12.51 4.69
CA GLN A 196 7.42 -13.72 4.11
C GLN A 196 8.34 -14.44 5.10
N ASP A 197 8.53 -15.74 4.88
CA ASP A 197 9.47 -16.55 5.64
C ASP A 197 10.88 -15.94 5.60
N GLY A 198 11.56 -15.94 6.74
CA GLY A 198 12.91 -15.36 6.85
C GLY A 198 12.93 -13.84 7.04
N ILE A 199 11.78 -13.18 7.20
CA ILE A 199 11.68 -11.76 7.57
C ILE A 199 11.11 -11.60 8.98
N ILE A 200 11.73 -10.72 9.76
CA ILE A 200 11.18 -10.17 11.00
C ILE A 200 10.76 -8.74 10.70
N GLY A 201 9.62 -8.32 11.23
CA GLY A 201 9.19 -6.94 11.08
C GLY A 201 8.09 -6.50 12.02
N LYS A 202 7.96 -5.18 12.13
CA LYS A 202 6.96 -4.50 12.96
C LYS A 202 6.43 -3.25 12.24
N ILE A 203 5.15 -2.95 12.44
CA ILE A 203 4.55 -1.70 11.96
C ILE A 203 4.80 -0.60 12.97
N MET A 204 5.18 0.56 12.45
CA MET A 204 5.34 1.79 13.21
C MET A 204 4.41 2.86 12.63
N ILE A 205 3.82 3.66 13.51
CA ILE A 205 3.12 4.88 13.09
C ILE A 205 3.84 6.07 13.70
N SER A 206 4.36 6.93 12.83
CA SER A 206 4.92 8.22 13.21
C SER A 206 3.92 9.33 12.89
N LYS A 207 3.96 10.42 13.65
CA LYS A 207 3.08 11.58 13.47
C LYS A 207 3.92 12.84 13.36
N LEU A 208 3.80 13.54 12.24
CA LEU A 208 4.53 14.78 12.00
C LEU A 208 3.65 15.75 11.19
N ASN A 209 3.55 17.00 11.64
CA ASN A 209 2.84 18.07 10.94
C ASN A 209 1.40 17.70 10.53
N GLY A 210 0.67 17.00 11.40
CA GLY A 210 -0.71 16.57 11.14
C GLY A 210 -0.83 15.35 10.22
N ILE A 211 0.28 14.79 9.72
CA ILE A 211 0.30 13.58 8.89
C ILE A 211 0.79 12.41 9.74
N SER A 212 0.05 11.30 9.69
CA SER A 212 0.46 10.00 10.20
C SER A 212 1.10 9.23 9.06
N ALA A 213 2.29 8.68 9.27
CA ALA A 213 2.98 7.81 8.34
C ALA A 213 3.10 6.41 8.95
N VAL A 214 2.66 5.40 8.19
CA VAL A 214 2.80 3.99 8.52
C VAL A 214 4.02 3.46 7.81
N SER A 215 4.98 2.95 8.58
CA SER A 215 6.16 2.29 8.06
C SER A 215 6.28 0.88 8.61
N ALA A 216 7.00 0.02 7.90
CA ALA A 216 7.44 -1.27 8.39
C ALA A 216 8.95 -1.26 8.59
N ASN A 217 9.39 -1.63 9.78
CA ASN A 217 10.79 -1.90 10.05
C ASN A 217 11.05 -3.38 9.82
N LEU A 218 11.96 -3.70 8.90
CA LEU A 218 12.22 -5.04 8.39
C LEU A 218 13.66 -5.44 8.63
N SER A 219 13.88 -6.69 9.02
CA SER A 219 15.20 -7.29 9.10
C SER A 219 15.14 -8.77 8.69
N PRO A 220 16.23 -9.33 8.14
CA PRO A 220 16.27 -10.76 7.89
C PRO A 220 16.32 -11.51 9.23
N VAL A 221 15.69 -12.69 9.28
CA VAL A 221 15.87 -13.61 10.40
C VAL A 221 17.36 -13.98 10.47
N PRO A 222 18.03 -13.79 11.62
CA PRO A 222 19.44 -14.12 11.75
C PRO A 222 19.72 -15.59 11.40
N GLU A 223 20.72 -15.83 10.56
CA GLU A 223 21.18 -17.18 10.29
C GLU A 223 21.69 -17.86 11.57
N PRO A 224 21.69 -19.21 11.65
CA PRO A 224 22.19 -19.94 12.83
C PRO A 224 23.62 -19.55 13.22
N SER A 225 24.46 -19.23 12.25
CA SER A 225 25.83 -18.73 12.43
C SER A 225 25.86 -17.36 13.14
N GLY A 226 24.97 -16.45 12.75
CA GLY A 226 24.80 -15.14 13.39
C GLY A 226 24.37 -15.28 14.85
N ILE A 227 23.41 -16.15 15.13
CA ILE A 227 22.97 -16.46 16.50
C ILE A 227 24.14 -17.03 17.32
N ALA A 228 24.90 -17.97 16.75
CA ALA A 228 26.06 -18.58 17.41
C ALA A 228 27.16 -17.55 17.71
N ALA A 229 27.43 -16.61 16.80
CA ALA A 229 28.40 -15.55 16.99
C ALA A 229 28.01 -14.62 18.15
N THR A 230 26.74 -14.19 18.20
CA THR A 230 26.22 -13.35 19.29
C THR A 230 26.29 -14.05 20.64
N LEU A 231 25.91 -15.34 20.70
CA LEU A 231 26.04 -16.14 21.92
C LEU A 231 27.51 -16.34 22.32
N GLY A 232 28.40 -16.57 21.36
CA GLY A 232 29.84 -16.68 21.59
C GLY A 232 30.45 -15.41 22.16
N LEU A 233 30.09 -14.24 21.62
CA LEU A 233 30.51 -12.92 22.13
C LEU A 233 29.99 -12.68 23.55
N ALA A 234 28.73 -13.00 23.83
CA ALA A 234 28.15 -12.88 25.16
C ALA A 234 28.88 -13.78 26.18
N ALA A 235 29.20 -15.02 25.80
CA ALA A 235 29.96 -15.94 26.64
C ALA A 235 31.38 -15.41 26.93
N LEU A 236 32.06 -14.83 25.94
CA LEU A 236 33.37 -14.23 26.11
C LEU A 236 33.33 -13.01 27.04
N ALA A 237 32.33 -12.13 26.88
CA ALA A 237 32.13 -10.97 27.74
C ALA A 237 31.86 -11.39 29.20
N PHE A 238 31.02 -12.41 29.41
CA PHE A 238 30.75 -12.96 30.73
C PHE A 238 32.00 -13.58 31.37
N ALA A 239 32.77 -14.35 30.61
CA ALA A 239 34.03 -14.93 31.07
C ALA A 239 35.06 -13.85 31.46
N ALA A 240 35.18 -12.79 30.65
CA ALA A 240 36.05 -11.66 30.93
C ALA A 240 35.64 -10.90 32.20
N ARG A 241 34.33 -10.70 32.42
CA ARG A 241 33.79 -10.09 33.65
C ARG A 241 34.11 -10.93 34.89
N LYS A 242 33.84 -12.24 34.85
CA LYS A 242 34.14 -13.15 35.97
C LYS A 242 35.63 -13.17 36.33
N ARG A 243 36.52 -12.94 35.36
CA ARG A 243 37.97 -12.87 35.60
C ARG A 243 38.42 -11.55 36.25
N ARG A 244 37.64 -10.47 36.13
CA ARG A 244 37.89 -9.18 36.80
C ARG A 244 37.29 -9.10 38.21
N GLU A 245 36.32 -9.94 38.52
CA GLU A 245 35.71 -10.06 39.86
C GLU A 245 36.47 -11.03 40.79
N LYS A 246 37.58 -11.62 40.31
CA LYS A 246 38.54 -12.41 41.10
C LYS A 246 39.83 -11.61 41.29
#